data_AF-A0A455UD63-F1
#
_entry.id   AF-A0A455UD63-F1
#
_cell.length_a   1.000
_cell.length_b   1.000
_cell.length_c   1.000
_cell.angle_alpha   90.00
_cell.angle_beta   90.00
_cell.angle_gamma   90.00
#
_symmetry.space_group_name_H-M   'P 1'
#
loop_
_entity.id
_entity.type
_entity.pdbx_description
1 polymer ?
#
loop_
_entity_poly.entity_id
_entity_poly.type
_entity_poly.pdbx_seq_one_letter_code
_entity_poly.pdbx_strand_id
1 'polypeptide(L)'
;MTQTDVVEPLALPSLRDEWPRLADTSRLQAMVDSVAMEVEVAPEMVLTAALGALSVACQAGYVVKMPGRKVEHPVSLMLLTVANSGERKTAVENKVFSSIRSFQKEQEAINQKHIRQHDYALEIWKHKKSALISTLKRAVKEDDEQALETAEQKLDALEMENPNRPRLSICCMKTRHRKHWSKQCMTTFQ
;
A
#
# COMPACT_ATOMS: atom_id res chain seq x y z
N MET A 1 6.62 -4.73 -42.00
CA MET A 1 8.04 -5.00 -41.69
C MET A 1 8.31 -4.43 -40.31
N THR A 2 8.25 -5.26 -39.27
CA THR A 2 8.54 -4.85 -37.89
C THR A 2 10.04 -4.76 -37.74
N GLN A 3 10.53 -3.54 -37.50
CA GLN A 3 11.92 -3.25 -37.18
C GLN A 3 12.25 -3.98 -35.88
N THR A 4 12.93 -5.13 -36.00
CA THR A 4 13.56 -5.79 -34.87
C THR A 4 14.73 -4.93 -34.47
N ASP A 5 14.55 -4.13 -33.42
CA ASP A 5 15.65 -3.48 -32.72
C ASP A 5 16.64 -4.59 -32.33
N VAL A 6 17.81 -4.56 -32.96
CA VAL A 6 18.94 -5.41 -32.59
C VAL A 6 19.39 -4.90 -31.23
N VAL A 7 18.90 -5.53 -30.17
CA VAL A 7 19.36 -5.24 -28.81
C VAL A 7 20.81 -5.72 -28.75
N GLU A 8 21.73 -4.76 -28.82
CA GLU A 8 23.15 -5.01 -28.59
C GLU A 8 23.29 -5.78 -27.27
N PRO A 9 23.99 -6.93 -27.26
CA PRO A 9 24.07 -7.75 -26.06
C PRO A 9 24.70 -6.91 -24.94
N LEU A 10 23.96 -6.72 -23.85
CA LEU A 10 24.41 -5.97 -22.69
C LEU A 10 25.72 -6.57 -22.17
N ALA A 11 26.85 -5.93 -22.49
CA ALA A 11 28.14 -6.29 -21.93
C ALA A 11 28.12 -5.86 -20.46
N LEU A 12 28.14 -6.84 -19.55
CA LEU A 12 28.20 -6.56 -18.13
C LEU A 12 29.61 -6.04 -17.79
N PRO A 13 29.73 -4.95 -17.00
CA PRO A 13 31.01 -4.44 -16.56
C PRO A 13 31.74 -5.48 -15.70
N SER A 14 33.06 -5.38 -15.68
CA SER A 14 33.89 -6.21 -14.81
C SER A 14 33.64 -5.82 -13.34
N LEU A 15 33.78 -6.78 -12.41
CA LEU A 15 33.56 -6.53 -10.98
C LEU A 15 34.55 -5.48 -10.39
N ARG A 16 35.61 -5.14 -11.14
CA ARG A 16 36.65 -4.19 -10.73
C ARG A 16 36.40 -2.78 -11.29
N ASP A 17 35.38 -2.63 -12.11
CA ASP A 17 35.04 -1.34 -12.68
C ASP A 17 34.44 -0.44 -11.59
N GLU A 18 34.62 0.86 -11.75
CA GLU A 18 34.04 1.84 -10.82
C GLU A 18 32.52 1.76 -10.82
N TRP A 19 31.93 2.03 -9.66
CA TRP A 19 30.48 2.03 -9.54
C TRP A 19 29.87 3.07 -10.51
N PRO A 20 28.80 2.73 -11.24
CA PRO A 20 28.21 3.64 -12.21
C PRO A 20 27.75 4.93 -11.54
N ARG A 21 28.35 6.05 -11.96
CA ARG A 21 27.94 7.39 -11.55
C ARG A 21 26.96 7.95 -12.57
N LEU A 22 25.88 8.52 -12.08
CA LEU A 22 24.93 9.24 -12.94
C LEU A 22 25.56 10.58 -13.36
N ALA A 23 25.08 11.14 -14.47
CA ALA A 23 25.55 12.45 -14.94
C ALA A 23 25.49 13.51 -13.82
N ASP A 24 26.47 14.40 -13.77
CA ASP A 24 26.58 15.43 -12.71
C ASP A 24 25.37 16.40 -12.69
N THR A 25 24.62 16.49 -13.79
CA THR A 25 23.37 17.25 -13.88
C THR A 25 22.18 16.55 -13.21
N SER A 26 22.33 15.28 -12.81
CA SER A 26 21.28 14.50 -12.19
C SER A 26 21.04 14.94 -10.75
N ARG A 27 19.79 15.34 -10.45
CA ARG A 27 19.35 15.60 -9.07
C ARG A 27 19.51 14.38 -8.16
N LEU A 28 19.42 13.17 -8.73
CA LEU A 28 19.62 11.94 -7.99
C LEU A 28 21.08 11.81 -7.54
N GLN A 29 22.04 12.11 -8.42
CA GLN A 29 23.46 12.07 -8.08
C GLN A 29 23.82 13.09 -7.00
N ALA A 30 23.34 14.33 -7.15
CA ALA A 30 23.57 15.38 -6.16
C ALA A 30 23.01 15.02 -4.77
N MET A 31 21.84 14.37 -4.72
CA MET A 31 21.25 13.88 -3.47
C MET A 31 22.09 12.75 -2.87
N VAL A 32 22.54 11.79 -3.69
CA VAL A 32 23.40 10.68 -3.25
C VAL A 32 24.69 11.22 -2.63
N ASP A 33 25.38 12.12 -3.32
CA ASP A 33 26.65 12.68 -2.86
C ASP A 33 26.45 13.46 -1.54
N SER A 34 25.39 14.27 -1.44
CA SER A 34 25.08 15.03 -0.22
C SER A 34 24.79 14.13 0.98
N VAL A 35 23.98 13.09 0.80
CA VAL A 35 23.63 12.15 1.88
C VAL A 35 24.83 11.26 2.24
N ALA A 36 25.64 10.87 1.27
CA ALA A 36 26.87 10.11 1.51
C ALA A 36 27.87 10.91 2.35
N MET A 37 28.02 12.21 2.05
CA MET A 37 28.86 13.12 2.84
C MET A 37 28.28 13.35 4.25
N GLU A 38 26.97 13.53 4.40
CA GLU A 38 26.34 13.77 5.71
C GLU A 38 26.40 12.55 6.63
N VAL A 39 26.18 11.34 6.08
CA VAL A 39 26.13 10.09 6.86
C VAL A 39 27.50 9.41 6.94
N GLU A 40 28.51 9.91 6.21
CA GLU A 40 29.87 9.37 6.09
C GLU A 40 29.87 7.90 5.66
N VAL A 41 29.24 7.63 4.51
CA VAL A 41 29.07 6.29 3.97
C VAL A 41 29.40 6.25 2.48
N ALA A 42 29.61 5.04 1.98
CA ALA A 42 29.86 4.81 0.56
C ALA A 42 28.63 5.25 -0.28
N PRO A 43 28.83 6.03 -1.37
CA PRO A 43 27.73 6.56 -2.20
C PRO A 43 26.88 5.47 -2.85
N GLU A 44 27.44 4.27 -3.06
CA GLU A 44 26.77 3.10 -3.64
C GLU A 44 25.63 2.61 -2.73
N MET A 45 25.85 2.64 -1.41
CA MET A 45 24.83 2.28 -0.42
C MET A 45 23.67 3.29 -0.44
N VAL A 46 23.99 4.57 -0.57
CA VAL A 46 22.99 5.64 -0.66
C VAL A 46 22.20 5.56 -1.96
N LEU A 47 22.87 5.35 -3.11
CA LEU A 47 22.22 5.18 -4.40
C LEU A 47 21.25 3.98 -4.38
N THR A 48 21.67 2.86 -3.79
CA THR A 48 20.82 1.68 -3.65
C THR A 48 19.57 2.00 -2.83
N ALA A 49 19.71 2.67 -1.68
CA ALA A 49 18.55 3.10 -0.89
C ALA A 49 17.66 4.09 -1.67
N ALA A 50 18.26 5.01 -2.42
CA ALA A 50 17.56 6.01 -3.24
C ALA A 50 16.75 5.38 -4.38
N LEU A 51 17.29 4.38 -5.07
CA LEU A 51 16.58 3.61 -6.09
C LEU A 51 15.37 2.88 -5.49
N GLY A 52 15.51 2.33 -4.27
CA GLY A 52 14.39 1.74 -3.53
C GLY A 52 13.29 2.75 -3.25
N ALA A 53 13.66 3.95 -2.76
CA ALA A 53 12.71 5.03 -2.50
C ALA A 53 12.02 5.52 -3.78
N LEU A 54 12.76 5.66 -4.88
CA LEU A 54 12.23 6.04 -6.18
C LEU A 54 11.26 5.00 -6.74
N SER A 55 11.59 3.72 -6.62
CA SER A 55 10.69 2.63 -7.00
C SER A 55 9.35 2.74 -6.26
N VAL A 56 9.37 2.96 -4.95
CA VAL A 56 8.15 3.13 -4.14
C VAL A 56 7.36 4.37 -4.57
N ALA A 57 8.04 5.49 -4.85
CA ALA A 57 7.38 6.72 -5.31
C ALA A 57 6.72 6.56 -6.69
N CYS A 58 7.36 5.82 -7.61
CA CYS A 58 6.85 5.61 -8.96
C CYS A 58 5.73 4.56 -9.04
N GLN A 59 5.61 3.64 -8.07
CA GLN A 59 4.60 2.57 -8.07
C GLN A 59 3.15 3.08 -8.23
N ALA A 60 2.86 4.29 -7.77
CA ALA A 60 1.51 4.85 -7.86
C ALA A 60 1.14 5.36 -9.27
N GLY A 61 2.13 5.75 -10.08
CA GLY A 61 1.90 6.45 -11.35
C GLY A 61 2.35 5.69 -12.59
N TYR A 62 3.17 4.66 -12.42
CA TYR A 62 3.82 3.97 -13.55
C TYR A 62 3.63 2.46 -13.48
N VAL A 63 3.47 1.88 -14.66
CA VAL A 63 3.32 0.45 -14.88
C VAL A 63 4.30 0.03 -15.98
N VAL A 64 5.00 -1.06 -15.75
CA VAL A 64 6.04 -1.59 -16.65
C VAL A 64 5.43 -2.66 -17.54
N LYS A 65 5.66 -2.52 -18.86
CA LYS A 65 5.28 -3.51 -19.88
C LYS A 65 6.51 -4.31 -20.28
N MET A 66 6.47 -5.62 -20.08
CA MET A 66 7.56 -6.49 -20.51
C MET A 66 7.47 -6.76 -22.03
N PRO A 67 8.58 -6.67 -22.78
CA PRO A 67 8.58 -7.01 -24.19
C PRO A 67 8.16 -8.49 -24.37
N GLY A 68 7.19 -8.73 -25.25
CA GLY A 68 6.69 -10.08 -25.54
C GLY A 68 5.65 -10.64 -24.57
N ARG A 69 5.23 -9.91 -23.53
CA ARG A 69 4.15 -10.33 -22.62
C ARG A 69 3.00 -9.32 -22.60
N LYS A 70 1.76 -9.82 -22.54
CA LYS A 70 0.56 -8.99 -22.34
C LYS A 70 0.36 -8.55 -20.88
N VAL A 71 1.21 -9.01 -19.97
CA VAL A 71 1.07 -8.74 -18.53
C VAL A 71 1.80 -7.46 -18.17
N GLU A 72 1.09 -6.60 -17.47
CA GLU A 72 1.57 -5.35 -16.90
C GLU A 72 2.04 -5.57 -15.45
N HIS A 73 3.20 -5.03 -15.09
CA HIS A 73 3.79 -5.18 -13.76
C HIS A 73 3.97 -3.80 -13.08
N PRO A 74 3.75 -3.67 -11.77
CA PRO A 74 4.09 -2.46 -11.06
C PRO A 74 5.60 -2.22 -11.06
N VAL A 75 6.03 -0.96 -10.90
CA VAL A 75 7.46 -0.62 -10.77
C VAL A 75 8.01 -1.21 -9.46
N SER A 76 8.74 -2.32 -9.51
CA SER A 76 9.35 -2.93 -8.31
C SER A 76 10.83 -3.18 -8.51
N LEU A 77 11.65 -2.74 -7.56
CA LEU A 77 13.07 -3.09 -7.47
C LEU A 77 13.32 -3.94 -6.22
N MET A 78 14.09 -5.02 -6.39
CA MET A 78 14.63 -5.83 -5.30
C MET A 78 16.10 -5.47 -5.14
N LEU A 79 16.44 -4.86 -4.00
CA LEU A 79 17.77 -4.33 -3.74
C LEU A 79 18.30 -4.96 -2.45
N LEU A 80 19.57 -5.38 -2.48
CA LEU A 80 20.26 -6.00 -1.35
C LEU A 80 21.60 -5.30 -1.15
N THR A 81 21.77 -4.68 0.02
CA THR A 81 23.05 -4.10 0.43
C THR A 81 23.67 -4.97 1.50
N VAL A 82 24.86 -5.52 1.22
CA VAL A 82 25.66 -6.27 2.19
C VAL A 82 26.74 -5.35 2.73
N ALA A 83 26.76 -5.18 4.05
CA ALA A 83 27.65 -4.25 4.76
C ALA A 83 27.88 -4.79 6.17
N ASN A 84 29.01 -4.49 6.82
CA ASN A 84 29.30 -4.97 8.18
C ASN A 84 28.37 -4.32 9.21
N SER A 85 28.33 -4.89 10.42
CA SER A 85 27.62 -4.27 11.55
C SER A 85 28.28 -2.93 11.90
N GLY A 86 27.48 -1.87 12.05
CA GLY A 86 27.98 -0.52 12.35
C GLY A 86 28.19 0.41 11.15
N GLU A 87 28.06 -0.08 9.90
CA GLU A 87 28.25 0.72 8.68
C GLU A 87 27.06 1.66 8.36
N ARG A 88 26.30 2.09 9.38
CA ARG A 88 25.22 3.09 9.28
C ARG A 88 24.13 2.80 8.23
N LYS A 89 23.99 1.54 7.76
CA LYS A 89 22.93 1.04 6.85
C LYS A 89 21.54 1.60 7.17
N THR A 90 21.09 1.40 8.41
CA THR A 90 19.77 1.83 8.87
C THR A 90 19.64 3.36 8.92
N ALA A 91 20.74 4.09 9.16
CA ALA A 91 20.72 5.55 9.15
C ALA A 91 20.50 6.09 7.73
N VAL A 92 21.16 5.52 6.73
CA VAL A 92 20.95 5.85 5.31
C VAL A 92 19.52 5.58 4.89
N GLU A 93 19.02 4.37 5.17
CA GLU A 93 17.64 4.01 4.86
C GLU A 93 16.65 4.97 5.52
N ASN A 94 16.84 5.30 6.81
CA ASN A 94 15.96 6.23 7.50
C ASN A 94 16.00 7.64 6.90
N LYS A 95 17.18 8.14 6.52
CA LYS A 95 17.34 9.46 5.91
C LYS A 95 16.58 9.53 4.58
N VAL A 96 16.83 8.57 3.70
CA VAL A 96 16.23 8.52 2.34
C VAL A 96 14.72 8.28 2.41
N PHE A 97 14.26 7.38 3.27
CA PHE A 97 12.83 7.03 3.37
C PHE A 97 12.03 7.95 4.31
N SER A 98 12.67 8.90 5.00
CA SER A 98 12.00 9.76 6.01
C SER A 98 10.74 10.44 5.46
N SER A 99 10.83 11.10 4.31
CA SER A 99 9.71 11.79 3.66
C SER A 99 8.60 10.83 3.25
N ILE A 100 8.95 9.67 2.69
CA ILE A 100 7.98 8.64 2.28
C ILE A 100 7.25 8.10 3.52
N ARG A 101 7.95 7.82 4.61
CA ARG A 101 7.35 7.34 5.86
C ARG A 101 6.43 8.39 6.50
N SER A 102 6.81 9.66 6.46
CA SER A 102 5.96 10.76 6.92
C SER A 102 4.66 10.84 6.11
N PHE A 103 4.76 10.78 4.78
CA PHE A 103 3.60 10.75 3.90
C PHE A 103 2.70 9.52 4.16
N GLN A 104 3.30 8.33 4.31
CA GLN A 104 2.56 7.11 4.65
C GLN A 104 1.82 7.24 5.97
N LYS A 105 2.43 7.86 6.99
CA LYS A 105 1.82 8.07 8.30
C LYS A 105 0.63 9.04 8.24
N GLU A 106 0.75 10.12 7.49
CA GLU A 106 -0.35 11.06 7.25
C GLU A 106 -1.53 10.36 6.54
N GLN A 107 -1.22 9.60 5.49
CA GLN A 107 -2.25 8.89 4.73
C GLN A 107 -2.90 7.77 5.54
N GLU A 108 -2.15 7.12 6.43
CA GLU A 108 -2.70 6.15 7.37
C GLU A 108 -3.68 6.82 8.35
N ALA A 109 -3.37 8.00 8.88
CA ALA A 109 -4.27 8.71 9.79
C ALA A 109 -5.59 9.11 9.10
N ILE A 110 -5.51 9.63 7.86
CA ILE A 110 -6.69 9.96 7.04
C ILE A 110 -7.53 8.71 6.78
N ASN A 111 -6.88 7.62 6.37
CA ASN A 111 -7.56 6.37 6.08
C ASN A 111 -8.22 5.76 7.33
N GLN A 112 -7.56 5.83 8.49
CA GLN A 112 -8.14 5.39 9.77
C GLN A 112 -9.41 6.18 10.11
N LYS A 113 -9.46 7.48 9.82
CA LYS A 113 -10.68 8.29 10.00
C LYS A 113 -11.82 7.79 9.11
N HIS A 114 -11.56 7.53 7.83
CA HIS A 114 -12.56 7.00 6.90
C HIS A 114 -13.09 5.62 7.31
N ILE A 115 -12.21 4.74 7.78
CA ILE A 115 -12.60 3.44 8.32
C ILE A 115 -13.56 3.60 9.50
N ARG A 116 -13.22 4.47 10.47
CA ARG A 116 -14.09 4.71 11.64
C ARG A 116 -15.45 5.27 11.24
N GLN A 117 -15.49 6.23 10.31
CA GLN A 117 -16.74 6.80 9.80
C GLN A 117 -17.61 5.75 9.11
N HIS A 118 -16.98 4.91 8.28
CA HIS A 118 -17.65 3.80 7.61
C HIS A 118 -18.19 2.78 8.63
N ASP A 119 -17.38 2.38 9.61
CA ASP A 119 -17.78 1.39 10.62
C ASP A 119 -18.96 1.90 11.45
N TYR A 120 -18.95 3.18 11.82
CA TYR A 120 -20.08 3.83 12.49
C TYR A 120 -21.35 3.87 11.62
N ALA A 121 -21.23 4.28 10.35
CA ALA A 121 -22.35 4.28 9.41
C ALA A 121 -22.92 2.87 9.21
N LEU A 122 -22.05 1.86 9.14
CA LEU A 122 -22.42 0.46 9.01
C LEU A 122 -23.15 -0.06 10.27
N GLU A 123 -22.74 0.35 11.47
CA GLU A 123 -23.45 0.01 12.70
C GLU A 123 -24.86 0.62 12.73
N ILE A 124 -25.00 1.91 12.40
CA ILE A 124 -26.32 2.56 12.28
C ILE A 124 -27.20 1.82 11.28
N TRP A 125 -26.65 1.51 10.10
CA TRP A 125 -27.36 0.80 9.04
C TRP A 125 -27.84 -0.58 9.52
N LYS A 126 -26.98 -1.35 10.21
CA LYS A 126 -27.35 -2.64 10.81
C LYS A 126 -28.47 -2.51 11.84
N HIS A 127 -28.43 -1.49 12.70
CA HIS A 127 -29.47 -1.25 13.69
C HIS A 127 -30.80 -0.88 13.03
N LYS A 128 -30.80 0.03 12.05
CA LYS A 128 -31.99 0.38 11.26
C LYS A 128 -32.59 -0.85 10.57
N LYS A 129 -31.74 -1.65 9.92
CA LYS A 129 -32.15 -2.89 9.26
C LYS A 129 -32.77 -3.88 10.24
N SER A 130 -32.15 -4.08 11.41
CA SER A 130 -32.71 -4.97 12.44
C SER A 130 -34.06 -4.49 12.98
N ALA A 131 -34.25 -3.18 13.17
CA ALA A 131 -35.52 -2.61 13.61
C ALA A 131 -36.62 -2.79 12.56
N LEU A 132 -36.33 -2.54 11.27
CA LEU A 132 -37.26 -2.77 10.17
C LEU A 132 -37.64 -4.25 10.01
N ILE A 133 -36.67 -5.15 10.17
CA ILE A 133 -36.93 -6.60 10.17
C ILE A 133 -37.84 -6.99 11.34
N SER A 134 -37.65 -6.40 12.53
CA SER A 134 -38.55 -6.66 13.66
C SER A 134 -39.97 -6.14 13.45
N THR A 135 -40.14 -4.98 12.81
CA THR A 135 -41.48 -4.45 12.47
C THR A 135 -42.16 -5.31 11.43
N LEU A 136 -41.42 -5.77 10.41
CA LEU A 136 -41.94 -6.68 9.39
C LEU A 136 -42.40 -8.00 10.04
N LYS A 137 -41.59 -8.58 10.94
CA LYS A 137 -41.98 -9.77 11.71
C LYS A 137 -43.25 -9.57 12.56
N ARG A 138 -43.54 -8.35 13.01
CA ARG A 138 -44.75 -8.04 13.77
C ARG A 138 -45.96 -7.90 12.84
N ALA A 139 -45.82 -7.16 11.74
CA ALA A 139 -46.87 -7.00 10.73
C ALA A 139 -47.33 -8.36 10.17
N VAL A 140 -46.40 -9.30 9.91
CA VAL A 140 -46.72 -10.68 9.50
C VAL A 140 -47.55 -11.43 10.55
N LYS A 141 -47.34 -11.17 11.85
CA LYS A 141 -48.10 -11.84 12.92
C LYS A 141 -49.49 -11.23 13.12
N GLU A 142 -49.63 -9.93 12.86
CA GLU A 142 -50.87 -9.16 13.04
C GLU A 142 -51.76 -9.20 11.78
N ASP A 143 -51.29 -9.81 10.67
CA ASP A 143 -51.95 -9.92 9.35
C ASP A 143 -52.37 -8.54 8.78
N ASP A 144 -51.56 -7.52 9.05
CA ASP A 144 -51.76 -6.16 8.56
C ASP A 144 -50.98 -5.94 7.26
N GLU A 145 -51.67 -6.09 6.12
CA GLU A 145 -51.11 -5.94 4.77
C GLU A 145 -50.50 -4.54 4.53
N GLN A 146 -51.09 -3.48 5.10
CA GLN A 146 -50.61 -2.11 4.90
C GLN A 146 -49.29 -1.87 5.66
N ALA A 147 -49.19 -2.40 6.88
CA ALA A 147 -47.97 -2.33 7.66
C ALA A 147 -46.84 -3.17 7.06
N LEU A 148 -47.18 -4.29 6.40
CA LEU A 148 -46.23 -5.16 5.70
C LEU A 148 -45.59 -4.44 4.51
N GLU A 149 -46.41 -3.93 3.58
CA GLU A 149 -45.94 -3.26 2.36
C GLU A 149 -45.08 -2.03 2.69
N THR A 150 -45.49 -1.26 3.71
CA THR A 150 -44.73 -0.09 4.18
C THR A 150 -43.37 -0.48 4.77
N ALA A 151 -43.27 -1.64 5.45
CA ALA A 151 -42.02 -2.10 6.04
C ALA A 151 -41.05 -2.63 4.97
N GLU A 152 -41.57 -3.30 3.93
CA GLU A 152 -40.80 -3.77 2.78
C GLU A 152 -40.22 -2.61 1.97
N GLN A 153 -41.04 -1.61 1.62
CA GLN A 153 -40.57 -0.40 0.91
C GLN A 153 -39.45 0.33 1.68
N LYS A 154 -39.55 0.40 3.01
CA LYS A 154 -38.50 1.01 3.86
C LYS A 154 -37.22 0.19 3.91
N LEU A 155 -37.34 -1.14 3.85
CA LEU A 155 -36.19 -2.04 3.83
C LEU A 155 -35.44 -1.96 2.50
N ASP A 156 -36.18 -1.94 1.39
CA ASP A 156 -35.63 -1.77 0.04
C ASP A 156 -34.91 -0.44 -0.10
N ALA A 157 -35.52 0.65 0.39
CA ALA A 157 -34.87 1.96 0.44
C ALA A 157 -33.57 1.95 1.26
N LEU A 158 -33.53 1.20 2.38
CA LEU A 158 -32.35 1.10 3.23
C LEU A 158 -31.22 0.25 2.60
N GLU A 159 -31.54 -0.77 1.80
CA GLU A 159 -30.54 -1.54 1.06
C GLU A 159 -29.82 -0.69 0.01
N MET A 160 -30.51 0.28 -0.59
CA MET A 160 -29.88 1.25 -1.50
C MET A 160 -28.86 2.17 -0.80
N GLU A 161 -29.02 2.39 0.52
CA GLU A 161 -28.13 3.22 1.35
C GLU A 161 -26.98 2.42 2.00
N ASN A 162 -26.75 1.16 1.61
CA ASN A 162 -25.71 0.34 2.20
C ASN A 162 -24.32 1.00 2.04
N PRO A 163 -23.62 1.34 3.15
CA PRO A 163 -22.35 2.04 3.07
C PRO A 163 -21.29 1.17 2.39
N ASN A 164 -20.78 1.66 1.25
CA ASN A 164 -19.69 1.01 0.53
C ASN A 164 -18.38 1.10 1.33
N ARG A 165 -17.66 -0.02 1.39
CA ARG A 165 -16.36 -0.06 2.07
C ARG A 165 -15.40 0.94 1.44
N PRO A 166 -14.72 1.80 2.24
CA PRO A 166 -13.71 2.70 1.70
C PRO A 166 -12.61 1.89 1.02
N ARG A 167 -12.20 2.32 -0.18
CA ARG A 167 -11.05 1.74 -0.86
C ARG A 167 -9.80 2.09 -0.06
N LEU A 168 -9.25 1.10 0.64
CA LEU A 168 -7.99 1.24 1.34
C LEU A 168 -6.88 1.50 0.31
N SER A 169 -6.08 2.55 0.51
CA SER A 169 -4.80 2.62 -0.18
C SER A 169 -3.97 1.40 0.22
N ILE A 170 -3.32 0.78 -0.78
CA ILE A 170 -2.62 -0.51 -0.66
C ILE A 170 -1.61 -0.57 0.51
N CYS A 171 -1.13 0.58 0.98
CA CYS A 171 -0.19 0.72 2.08
C CYS A 171 -0.75 0.31 3.47
N CYS A 172 -2.08 0.34 3.67
CA CYS A 172 -2.66 0.21 5.01
C CYS A 172 -3.06 -1.23 5.40
N MET A 173 -2.79 -2.24 4.57
CA MET A 173 -3.19 -3.64 4.87
C MET A 173 -2.43 -4.28 6.06
N LYS A 174 -1.35 -3.68 6.55
CA LYS A 174 -0.49 -4.27 7.59
C LYS A 174 -1.11 -4.34 9.00
N THR A 175 -2.16 -3.57 9.31
CA THR A 175 -2.67 -3.47 10.70
C THR A 175 -3.82 -4.42 11.05
N ARG A 176 -4.44 -5.12 10.08
CA ARG A 176 -5.58 -6.02 10.38
C ARG A 176 -5.17 -7.41 10.87
N HIS A 177 -3.99 -7.91 10.52
CA HIS A 177 -3.60 -9.29 10.83
C HIS A 177 -2.96 -9.52 12.21
N ARG A 178 -2.46 -8.48 12.90
CA ARG A 178 -1.71 -8.67 14.15
C ARG A 178 -2.55 -8.98 15.39
N LYS A 179 -3.83 -8.61 15.44
CA LYS A 179 -4.66 -8.80 16.65
C LYS A 179 -5.33 -10.18 16.76
N HIS A 180 -5.42 -10.93 15.67
CA HIS A 180 -6.07 -12.25 15.69
C HIS A 180 -5.08 -13.39 15.98
N TRP A 181 -3.81 -13.25 15.59
CA TRP A 181 -2.82 -14.33 15.73
C TRP A 181 -2.19 -14.45 17.12
N SER A 182 -2.24 -13.41 17.97
CA SER A 182 -1.62 -13.47 19.30
C SER A 182 -2.38 -14.37 20.29
N LYS A 183 -3.62 -14.76 20.02
CA LYS A 183 -4.40 -15.65 20.90
C LYS A 183 -4.44 -17.11 20.45
N GLN A 184 -4.06 -17.41 19.21
CA GLN A 184 -4.09 -18.78 18.67
C GLN A 184 -2.73 -19.49 18.73
N CYS A 185 -1.60 -18.78 18.83
CA CYS A 185 -0.28 -19.42 18.91
C CYS A 185 0.17 -19.81 20.34
N MET A 186 -0.56 -19.42 21.40
CA MET A 186 -0.18 -19.76 22.78
C MET A 186 -0.82 -21.04 23.33
N THR A 187 -1.68 -21.72 22.55
CA THR A 187 -2.43 -22.90 23.03
C THR A 187 -2.05 -24.20 22.32
N THR A 188 -0.93 -24.24 21.60
CA THR A 188 -0.48 -25.45 20.87
C THR A 188 1.00 -25.76 21.10
N PHE A 189 1.49 -25.45 22.29
CA PHE A 189 2.76 -25.98 22.80
C PHE A 189 2.55 -26.42 24.25
N GLN A 190 1.92 -27.59 24.39
CA GLN A 190 2.07 -28.52 25.50
C GLN A 190 2.03 -29.92 24.92
#